data_AF-A0A420VM81-F1
#
_entry.id   AF-A0A420VM81-F1
#
_cell.length_a   1.000
_cell.length_b   1.000
_cell.length_c   1.000
_cell.angle_alpha   90.00
_cell.angle_beta   90.00
_cell.angle_gamma   90.00
#
_symmetry.space_group_name_H-M   'P 1'
#
loop_
_entity.id
_entity.type
_entity.pdbx_description
1 polymer ?
#
loop_
_entity_poly.entity_id
_entity_poly.type
_entity_poly.pdbx_seq_one_letter_code
_entity_poly.pdbx_strand_id
1 'polypeptide(L)'
;MFFDLQNFIILSQKTTLNPHEKTLLLQIQNKFKENIHLLQELYDYSLVAYCANVFLGQSLPKQAYLKNKFILQALTNPFYKKDKIPVGGFNNAFLAYRFIKNYEILEHINEKHSYSKMGFRANFIYDKKRKNYILAFAGSDLNPLCFDFKDFYSDFFILLGKNPKGQIQSMYYFYDQLKQKYPIDKNLIIIGHSLGGYLAQAFARSFPNAVKEVYAFQAPGLKQNFQAYSYKNFHINTTHNLNFKTYKWWNFNFVQKLYHKNSQEILLHTGNVKHHPSVCIYKLHELFRILNP
;
A
#
# COMPACT_ATOMS: atom_id res chain seq x y z
N MET A 1 6.58 -14.51 7.04
CA MET A 1 6.39 -15.35 5.83
C MET A 1 7.19 -14.75 4.68
N PHE A 2 7.86 -15.56 3.86
CA PHE A 2 8.72 -15.08 2.76
C PHE A 2 8.26 -15.65 1.41
N PHE A 3 8.20 -14.81 0.38
CA PHE A 3 7.77 -15.15 -0.97
C PHE A 3 8.79 -14.66 -2.00
N ASP A 4 9.33 -15.60 -2.79
CA ASP A 4 10.38 -15.33 -3.77
C ASP A 4 9.81 -15.13 -5.19
N LEU A 5 9.23 -13.96 -5.44
CA LEU A 5 8.60 -13.67 -6.72
C LEU A 5 9.62 -13.59 -7.85
N GLN A 6 10.81 -13.03 -7.57
CA GLN A 6 11.82 -12.85 -8.59
C GLN A 6 12.31 -14.18 -9.16
N ASN A 7 12.69 -15.13 -8.30
CA ASN A 7 13.16 -16.42 -8.79
C ASN A 7 12.03 -17.21 -9.44
N PHE A 8 10.81 -17.16 -8.90
CA PHE A 8 9.66 -17.78 -9.55
C PHE A 8 9.46 -17.28 -10.98
N ILE A 9 9.44 -15.96 -11.18
CA ILE A 9 9.22 -15.35 -12.50
C ILE A 9 10.35 -15.73 -13.46
N ILE A 10 11.61 -15.60 -13.04
CA ILE A 10 12.78 -15.98 -13.86
C ILE A 10 12.67 -17.44 -14.30
N LEU A 11 12.46 -18.35 -13.34
CA LEU A 11 12.43 -19.78 -13.62
C LEU A 11 11.23 -20.17 -14.50
N SER A 12 10.08 -19.52 -14.32
CA SER A 12 8.86 -19.79 -15.12
C SER A 12 8.99 -19.34 -16.58
N GLN A 13 9.93 -18.43 -16.89
CA GLN A 13 10.14 -17.89 -18.24
C GLN A 13 11.32 -18.56 -18.97
N LYS A 14 12.11 -19.38 -18.28
CA LYS A 14 13.21 -20.12 -18.92
C LYS A 14 12.67 -21.18 -19.88
N THR A 15 13.27 -21.26 -21.06
CA THR A 15 12.97 -22.27 -22.09
C THR A 15 13.41 -23.66 -21.68
N THR A 16 14.55 -23.77 -20.98
CA THR A 16 15.09 -25.03 -20.46
C THR A 16 15.49 -24.86 -19.00
N LEU A 17 15.11 -25.83 -18.17
CA LEU A 17 15.41 -25.89 -16.74
C LEU A 17 16.20 -27.16 -16.43
N ASN A 18 17.27 -27.04 -15.66
CA ASN A 18 17.97 -28.20 -15.13
C ASN A 18 17.16 -28.87 -13.99
N PRO A 19 17.50 -30.11 -13.55
CA PRO A 19 16.72 -30.82 -12.52
C PRO A 19 16.58 -30.06 -11.19
N HIS A 20 17.63 -29.34 -10.77
CA HIS A 20 17.59 -28.54 -9.55
C HIS A 20 16.64 -27.35 -9.68
N GLU A 21 16.69 -26.65 -10.81
CA GLU A 21 15.80 -25.53 -11.11
C GLU A 21 14.33 -25.95 -11.22
N LYS A 22 14.04 -27.12 -11.81
CA LYS A 22 12.67 -27.68 -11.84
C LYS A 22 12.14 -27.93 -10.43
N THR A 23 12.98 -28.51 -9.57
CA THR A 23 12.62 -28.79 -8.17
C THR A 23 12.35 -27.50 -7.41
N LEU A 24 13.24 -26.50 -7.57
CA LEU A 24 13.08 -25.19 -6.95
C LEU A 24 11.82 -24.47 -7.42
N LEU A 25 11.55 -24.47 -8.74
CA LEU A 25 10.36 -23.86 -9.31
C LEU A 25 9.09 -24.49 -8.71
N LEU A 26 9.03 -25.83 -8.64
CA LEU A 26 7.89 -26.54 -8.07
C LEU A 26 7.69 -26.20 -6.58
N GLN A 27 8.77 -26.14 -5.80
CA GLN A 27 8.72 -25.75 -4.39
C GLN A 27 8.16 -24.33 -4.21
N ILE A 28 8.67 -23.36 -4.98
CA ILE A 28 8.19 -21.97 -4.92
C ILE A 28 6.73 -21.89 -5.37
N GLN A 29 6.37 -22.59 -6.45
CA GLN A 29 5.01 -22.62 -6.98
C GLN A 29 4.01 -23.19 -5.98
N ASN A 30 4.34 -24.30 -5.32
CA ASN A 30 3.47 -24.93 -4.32
C ASN A 30 3.23 -23.97 -3.15
N LYS A 31 4.29 -23.33 -2.65
CA LYS A 31 4.18 -22.32 -1.60
C LYS A 31 3.27 -21.14 -2.01
N PHE A 32 3.32 -20.71 -3.26
CA PHE A 32 2.42 -19.67 -3.77
C PHE A 32 0.97 -20.14 -3.86
N LYS A 33 0.73 -21.37 -4.35
CA LYS A 33 -0.62 -21.95 -4.42
C LYS A 33 -1.25 -22.12 -3.03
N GLU A 34 -0.49 -22.61 -2.06
CA GLU A 34 -0.94 -22.75 -0.66
C GLU A 34 -1.33 -21.41 -0.03
N ASN A 35 -0.71 -20.30 -0.47
CA ASN A 35 -0.91 -18.97 0.09
C ASN A 35 -1.59 -18.00 -0.90
N ILE A 36 -2.30 -18.53 -1.90
CA ILE A 36 -2.80 -17.73 -3.02
C ILE A 36 -3.78 -16.63 -2.58
N HIS A 37 -4.62 -16.91 -1.58
CA HIS A 37 -5.57 -15.94 -1.03
C HIS A 37 -4.87 -14.75 -0.35
N LEU A 38 -3.81 -15.04 0.43
CA LEU A 38 -3.00 -14.01 1.08
C LEU A 38 -2.26 -13.15 0.04
N LEU A 39 -1.71 -13.77 -1.00
CA LEU A 39 -1.05 -13.07 -2.09
C LEU A 39 -2.05 -12.21 -2.89
N GLN A 40 -3.29 -12.68 -3.07
CA GLN A 40 -4.33 -11.93 -3.76
C GLN A 40 -4.78 -10.72 -2.93
N GLU A 41 -4.91 -10.88 -1.62
CA GLU A 41 -5.19 -9.79 -0.69
C GLU A 41 -4.07 -8.74 -0.69
N LEU A 42 -2.81 -9.18 -0.63
CA LEU A 42 -1.63 -8.34 -0.73
C LEU A 42 -1.60 -7.54 -2.03
N TYR A 43 -1.93 -8.17 -3.16
CA TYR A 43 -2.06 -7.47 -4.44
C TYR A 43 -3.21 -6.46 -4.45
N ASP A 44 -4.39 -6.89 -4.01
CA ASP A 44 -5.61 -6.08 -3.97
C ASP A 44 -5.43 -4.83 -3.09
N TYR A 45 -4.81 -4.96 -1.92
CA TYR A 45 -4.59 -3.85 -0.99
C TYR A 45 -3.34 -3.04 -1.32
N SER A 46 -2.37 -3.59 -2.05
CA SER A 46 -1.32 -2.77 -2.67
C SER A 46 -1.89 -1.83 -3.74
N LEU A 47 -2.87 -2.28 -4.53
CA LEU A 47 -3.60 -1.40 -5.46
C LEU A 47 -4.27 -0.24 -4.71
N VAL A 48 -4.98 -0.55 -3.62
CA VAL A 48 -5.68 0.48 -2.81
C VAL A 48 -4.71 1.46 -2.15
N ALA A 49 -3.64 0.95 -1.51
CA ALA A 49 -2.61 1.78 -0.88
C ALA A 49 -1.96 2.73 -1.90
N TYR A 50 -1.75 2.26 -3.13
CA TYR A 50 -1.18 3.10 -4.18
C TYR A 50 -2.19 4.13 -4.71
N CYS A 51 -3.46 3.75 -4.86
CA CYS A 51 -4.55 4.66 -5.22
C CYS A 51 -4.79 5.75 -4.17
N ALA A 52 -4.45 5.53 -2.90
CA ALA A 52 -4.55 6.55 -1.84
C ALA A 52 -3.77 7.82 -2.17
N ASN A 53 -2.70 7.70 -2.95
CA ASN A 53 -1.86 8.82 -3.37
C ASN A 53 -2.37 9.52 -4.63
N VAL A 54 -3.47 9.08 -5.25
CA VAL A 54 -3.95 9.68 -6.51
C VAL A 54 -4.47 11.09 -6.27
N PHE A 55 -4.01 12.04 -7.08
CA PHE A 55 -4.55 13.39 -7.04
C PHE A 55 -5.96 13.43 -7.68
N LEU A 56 -6.98 13.60 -6.84
CA LEU A 56 -8.36 13.84 -7.25
C LEU A 56 -8.74 15.29 -6.96
N GLY A 57 -9.49 15.95 -7.84
CA GLY A 57 -10.03 17.30 -7.59
C GLY A 57 -10.97 17.30 -6.38
N GLN A 58 -11.20 18.44 -5.72
CA GLN A 58 -12.00 18.51 -4.49
C GLN A 58 -13.43 17.96 -4.64
N SER A 59 -14.03 18.11 -5.82
CA SER A 59 -15.33 17.53 -6.15
C SER A 59 -15.18 16.42 -7.20
N LEU A 60 -15.77 15.27 -6.90
CA LEU A 60 -15.97 14.21 -7.89
C LEU A 60 -17.33 14.42 -8.59
N PRO A 61 -17.46 14.04 -9.88
CA PRO A 61 -18.75 14.04 -10.55
C PRO A 61 -19.77 13.19 -9.78
N LYS A 62 -21.02 13.67 -9.66
CA LYS A 62 -22.10 12.91 -9.01
C LYS A 62 -22.54 11.69 -9.83
N GLN A 63 -22.52 11.80 -11.16
CA GLN A 63 -22.88 10.70 -12.05
C GLN A 63 -21.80 9.62 -12.04
N ALA A 64 -22.17 8.38 -11.71
CA ALA A 64 -21.24 7.27 -11.52
C ALA A 64 -20.33 7.01 -12.74
N TYR A 65 -20.88 7.10 -13.95
CA TYR A 65 -20.10 6.93 -15.18
C TYR A 65 -19.01 8.01 -15.34
N LEU A 66 -19.37 9.30 -15.15
CA LEU A 66 -18.43 10.40 -15.24
C LEU A 66 -17.37 10.34 -14.12
N LYS A 67 -17.78 9.93 -12.92
CA LYS A 67 -16.89 9.70 -11.78
C LYS A 67 -15.85 8.62 -12.10
N ASN A 68 -16.29 7.48 -12.63
CA ASN A 68 -15.39 6.40 -13.03
C ASN A 68 -14.45 6.81 -14.15
N LYS A 69 -14.94 7.56 -15.15
CA LYS A 69 -14.10 8.11 -16.22
C LYS A 69 -13.03 9.05 -15.66
N PHE A 70 -13.40 9.93 -14.74
CA PHE A 70 -12.46 10.85 -14.09
C PHE A 70 -11.40 10.12 -13.26
N ILE A 71 -11.82 9.14 -12.43
CA ILE A 71 -10.91 8.32 -11.63
C ILE A 71 -9.98 7.51 -12.53
N LEU A 72 -10.51 6.90 -13.59
CA LEU A 72 -9.70 6.16 -14.57
C LEU A 72 -8.61 7.05 -15.17
N GLN A 73 -8.98 8.26 -15.60
CA GLN A 73 -8.01 9.23 -16.12
C GLN A 73 -6.95 9.60 -15.09
N ALA A 74 -7.34 9.91 -13.86
CA ALA A 74 -6.41 10.25 -12.77
C ALA A 74 -5.48 9.07 -12.43
N LEU A 75 -5.99 7.85 -12.48
CA LEU A 75 -5.19 6.64 -12.26
C LEU A 75 -4.20 6.41 -13.40
N THR A 76 -4.61 6.60 -14.66
CA THR A 76 -3.74 6.36 -15.84
C THR A 76 -2.76 7.49 -16.12
N ASN A 77 -3.07 8.72 -15.68
CA ASN A 77 -2.25 9.90 -15.87
C ASN A 77 -1.94 10.53 -14.51
N PRO A 78 -1.03 9.91 -13.73
CA PRO A 78 -0.82 10.25 -12.33
C PRO A 78 -0.09 11.57 -12.09
N PHE A 79 0.17 12.39 -13.11
CA PHE A 79 1.03 13.54 -12.93
C PHE A 79 0.28 14.74 -12.35
N TYR A 80 0.88 15.37 -11.34
CA TYR A 80 0.44 16.69 -10.90
C TYR A 80 0.66 17.70 -12.05
N LYS A 81 -0.41 18.42 -12.44
CA LYS A 81 -0.47 19.27 -13.65
C LYS A 81 0.63 20.34 -13.79
N LYS A 82 1.35 20.68 -12.71
CA LYS A 82 2.36 21.74 -12.73
C LYS A 82 3.81 21.24 -12.68
N ASP A 83 4.07 20.06 -12.13
CA ASP A 83 5.45 19.67 -11.77
C ASP A 83 5.91 18.33 -12.38
N LYS A 84 5.08 17.65 -13.20
CA LYS A 84 5.37 16.31 -13.76
C LYS A 84 5.75 15.26 -12.68
N ILE A 85 5.36 15.48 -11.43
CA ILE A 85 5.56 14.54 -10.32
C ILE A 85 4.40 13.53 -10.36
N PRO A 86 4.66 12.21 -10.42
CA PRO A 86 3.60 11.20 -10.29
C PRO A 86 3.09 11.17 -8.85
N VAL A 87 1.78 11.34 -8.72
CA VAL A 87 1.02 11.38 -7.47
C VAL A 87 0.01 10.24 -7.54
N GLY A 88 0.43 9.07 -7.02
CA GLY A 88 -0.34 7.82 -7.09
C GLY A 88 -0.50 7.29 -8.51
N GLY A 89 -1.49 6.42 -8.74
CA GLY A 89 -1.96 6.03 -10.08
C GLY A 89 -1.10 5.02 -10.86
N PHE A 90 -1.78 4.16 -11.60
CA PHE A 90 -1.17 3.13 -12.43
C PHE A 90 -0.85 3.70 -13.81
N ASN A 91 0.42 3.72 -14.21
CA ASN A 91 0.80 3.92 -15.61
C ASN A 91 0.44 2.67 -16.47
N ASN A 92 -0.76 2.13 -16.26
CA ASN A 92 -1.29 0.91 -16.83
C ASN A 92 -2.82 0.96 -16.75
N ALA A 93 -3.47 1.09 -17.90
CA ALA A 93 -4.92 1.20 -18.01
C ALA A 93 -5.67 -0.06 -17.52
N PHE A 94 -5.08 -1.25 -17.63
CA PHE A 94 -5.69 -2.49 -17.15
C PHE A 94 -5.77 -2.50 -15.62
N LEU A 95 -4.70 -2.10 -14.92
CA LEU A 95 -4.71 -1.98 -13.45
C LEU A 95 -5.70 -0.91 -12.98
N ALA A 96 -5.76 0.22 -13.68
CA ALA A 96 -6.72 1.28 -13.37
C ALA A 96 -8.18 0.81 -13.59
N TYR A 97 -8.44 0.10 -14.69
CA TYR A 97 -9.75 -0.52 -14.95
C TYR A 97 -10.11 -1.56 -13.87
N ARG A 98 -9.16 -2.42 -13.49
CA ARG A 98 -9.35 -3.39 -12.41
C ARG A 98 -9.71 -2.71 -11.10
N PHE A 99 -9.06 -1.58 -10.80
CA PHE A 99 -9.38 -0.81 -9.61
C PHE A 99 -10.82 -0.28 -9.64
N ILE A 100 -11.24 0.46 -10.68
CA ILE A 100 -12.60 1.02 -10.75
C ILE A 100 -13.69 -0.07 -10.85
N LYS A 101 -13.35 -1.25 -11.38
CA LYS A 101 -14.25 -2.40 -11.42
C LYS A 101 -14.54 -2.91 -10.00
N ASN A 102 -13.51 -3.07 -9.19
CA ASN A 102 -13.59 -3.73 -7.88
C ASN A 102 -13.85 -2.76 -6.71
N TYR A 103 -13.51 -1.48 -6.87
CA TYR A 103 -13.55 -0.47 -5.82
C TYR A 103 -14.37 0.74 -6.24
N GLU A 104 -14.96 1.40 -5.27
CA GLU A 104 -15.61 2.69 -5.44
C GLU A 104 -15.05 3.69 -4.43
N ILE A 105 -14.50 4.82 -4.90
CA ILE A 105 -14.09 5.93 -4.03
C ILE A 105 -15.34 6.70 -3.65
N LEU A 106 -15.78 6.64 -2.40
CA LEU A 106 -16.99 7.31 -1.91
C LEU A 106 -16.71 8.77 -1.56
N GLU A 107 -15.64 9.00 -0.80
CA GLU A 107 -15.17 10.33 -0.38
C GLU A 107 -13.66 10.38 -0.44
N HIS A 108 -13.11 11.58 -0.57
CA HIS A 108 -11.67 11.81 -0.47
C HIS A 108 -11.37 13.18 0.11
N ILE A 109 -10.15 13.34 0.61
CA ILE A 109 -9.58 14.61 1.05
C ILE A 109 -8.17 14.73 0.47
N ASN A 110 -7.83 15.92 0.00
CA ASN A 110 -6.52 16.22 -0.58
C ASN A 110 -5.90 17.47 0.08
N GLU A 111 -4.67 17.79 -0.30
CA GLU A 111 -3.88 18.91 0.22
C GLU A 111 -4.49 20.29 -0.04
N LYS A 112 -5.46 20.41 -0.94
CA LYS A 112 -6.17 21.67 -1.21
C LYS A 112 -7.33 21.91 -0.24
N HIS A 113 -7.72 20.92 0.55
CA HIS A 113 -8.80 21.08 1.52
C HIS A 113 -8.33 21.89 2.74
N SER A 114 -9.14 22.83 3.24
CA SER A 114 -8.75 23.72 4.36
C SER A 114 -8.39 22.97 5.64
N TYR A 115 -9.02 21.81 5.87
CA TYR A 115 -8.71 20.92 7.01
C TYR A 115 -7.63 19.87 6.70
N SER A 116 -7.06 19.86 5.50
CA SER A 116 -5.86 19.06 5.19
C SER A 116 -4.62 19.81 5.65
N LYS A 117 -4.06 19.37 6.78
CA LYS A 117 -2.85 19.96 7.37
C LYS A 117 -1.65 19.10 7.01
N MET A 118 -0.54 19.74 6.70
CA MET A 118 0.73 19.08 6.37
C MET A 118 0.62 18.07 5.21
N GLY A 119 -0.19 18.38 4.20
CA GLY A 119 -0.34 17.53 3.00
C GLY A 119 -1.12 16.23 3.25
N PHE A 120 -2.01 16.19 4.24
CA PHE A 120 -2.85 15.03 4.52
C PHE A 120 -3.75 14.69 3.32
N ARG A 121 -3.77 13.41 2.94
CA ARG A 121 -4.67 12.90 1.90
C ARG A 121 -5.17 11.53 2.28
N ALA A 122 -6.43 11.28 1.98
CA ALA A 122 -7.08 10.01 2.26
C ALA A 122 -8.26 9.76 1.34
N ASN A 123 -8.55 8.49 1.10
CA ASN A 123 -9.70 8.03 0.35
C ASN A 123 -10.53 7.09 1.21
N PHE A 124 -11.84 7.32 1.24
CA PHE A 124 -12.83 6.37 1.76
C PHE A 124 -13.42 5.57 0.61
N ILE A 125 -13.24 4.25 0.64
CA ILE A 125 -13.43 3.36 -0.50
C ILE A 125 -14.35 2.21 -0.10
N TYR A 126 -15.23 1.80 -0.99
CA TYR A 126 -16.00 0.57 -0.86
C TYR A 126 -15.38 -0.57 -1.68
N ASP A 127 -15.04 -1.69 -1.05
CA ASP A 127 -14.65 -2.93 -1.71
C ASP A 127 -15.91 -3.69 -2.12
N LYS A 128 -16.22 -3.68 -3.42
CA LYS A 128 -17.45 -4.30 -3.96
C LYS A 128 -17.43 -5.82 -3.85
N LYS A 129 -16.23 -6.44 -3.86
CA LYS A 129 -16.08 -7.89 -3.81
C LYS A 129 -16.25 -8.39 -2.37
N ARG A 130 -15.58 -7.75 -1.41
CA ARG A 130 -15.61 -8.15 0.00
C ARG A 130 -16.74 -7.50 0.80
N LYS A 131 -17.44 -6.52 0.22
CA LYS A 131 -18.52 -5.75 0.84
C LYS A 131 -18.10 -5.07 2.15
N ASN A 132 -16.90 -4.48 2.18
CA ASN A 132 -16.37 -3.76 3.34
C ASN A 132 -15.93 -2.35 2.94
N TYR A 133 -15.90 -1.46 3.93
CA TYR A 133 -15.35 -0.12 3.79
C TYR A 133 -13.85 -0.11 4.09
N ILE A 134 -13.12 0.66 3.30
CA ILE A 134 -11.69 0.86 3.41
C ILE A 134 -11.41 2.34 3.63
N LEU A 135 -10.63 2.65 4.66
CA LEU A 135 -10.05 3.98 4.83
C LEU A 135 -8.55 3.89 4.49
N ALA A 136 -8.18 4.51 3.37
CA ALA A 136 -6.82 4.45 2.83
C ALA A 136 -6.13 5.80 2.97
N PHE A 137 -4.96 5.83 3.61
CA PHE A 137 -4.15 7.02 3.83
C PHE A 137 -2.98 7.09 2.84
N ALA A 138 -2.80 8.25 2.23
CA ALA A 138 -1.66 8.52 1.36
C ALA A 138 -0.35 8.60 2.16
N GLY A 139 0.75 8.27 1.49
CA GLY A 139 2.10 8.57 1.98
C GLY A 139 2.53 9.99 1.57
N SER A 140 3.78 10.31 1.90
CA SER A 140 4.47 11.51 1.40
C SER A 140 4.67 11.42 -0.12
N ASP A 141 4.61 12.55 -0.81
CA ASP A 141 4.66 12.61 -2.28
C ASP A 141 6.01 12.18 -2.87
N LEU A 142 5.92 11.26 -3.82
CA LEU A 142 7.03 10.49 -4.38
C LEU A 142 7.69 11.23 -5.56
N ASN A 143 8.95 11.58 -5.41
CA ASN A 143 9.81 11.88 -6.56
C ASN A 143 10.32 10.56 -7.19
N PRO A 144 10.01 10.23 -8.46
CA PRO A 144 10.47 8.99 -9.10
C PRO A 144 11.87 9.07 -9.74
N LEU A 145 12.41 10.29 -9.95
CA LEU A 145 13.71 10.52 -10.60
C LEU A 145 14.83 10.90 -9.62
N CYS A 146 14.48 11.35 -8.42
CA CYS A 146 15.38 11.36 -7.28
C CYS A 146 14.89 10.35 -6.24
N PHE A 147 15.59 9.24 -6.14
CA PHE A 147 15.71 8.51 -4.89
C PHE A 147 16.55 9.34 -3.88
N ASP A 148 16.19 10.60 -3.63
CA ASP A 148 16.93 11.47 -2.73
C ASP A 148 16.08 11.77 -1.52
N PHE A 149 16.39 11.11 -0.40
CA PHE A 149 16.51 11.64 0.98
C PHE A 149 15.50 12.68 1.52
N LYS A 150 14.44 13.04 0.81
CA LYS A 150 13.45 14.07 1.15
C LYS A 150 12.14 13.48 1.64
N ASP A 151 11.75 12.29 1.13
CA ASP A 151 10.76 11.43 1.82
C ASP A 151 11.29 10.96 3.17
N PHE A 152 12.61 10.72 3.24
CA PHE A 152 13.34 10.51 4.47
C PHE A 152 13.04 11.64 5.45
N TYR A 153 13.08 12.94 5.09
CA TYR A 153 12.85 14.02 6.06
C TYR A 153 11.51 13.98 6.81
N SER A 154 10.41 13.56 6.19
CA SER A 154 9.09 13.50 6.85
C SER A 154 8.95 12.29 7.78
N ASP A 155 9.37 11.11 7.32
CA ASP A 155 9.46 9.89 8.14
C ASP A 155 10.58 10.02 9.21
N PHE A 156 11.61 10.82 8.94
CA PHE A 156 12.73 11.22 9.82
C PHE A 156 12.32 12.24 10.87
N PHE A 157 11.37 13.16 10.61
CA PHE A 157 10.82 14.02 11.66
C PHE A 157 9.97 13.22 12.67
N ILE A 158 9.27 12.17 12.22
CA ILE A 158 8.62 11.19 13.11
C ILE A 158 9.68 10.39 13.90
N LEU A 159 10.76 9.99 13.22
CA LEU A 159 11.94 9.34 13.81
C LEU A 159 12.67 10.23 14.85
N LEU A 160 12.67 11.55 14.66
CA LEU A 160 13.24 12.58 15.54
C LEU A 160 12.27 13.02 16.66
N GLY A 161 11.13 12.34 16.85
CA GLY A 161 10.20 12.62 17.95
C GLY A 161 9.12 13.68 17.67
N LYS A 162 8.95 14.14 16.43
CA LYS A 162 7.85 15.03 16.04
C LYS A 162 6.68 14.20 15.49
N ASN A 163 5.68 13.93 16.32
CA ASN A 163 4.40 13.40 15.86
C ASN A 163 3.81 14.33 14.78
N PRO A 164 3.27 13.81 13.66
CA PRO A 164 2.65 14.61 12.61
C PRO A 164 1.25 15.06 13.06
N LYS A 165 1.20 15.88 14.13
CA LYS A 165 -0.04 16.29 14.82
C LYS A 165 -1.05 16.89 13.85
N GLY A 166 -0.59 17.63 12.84
CA GLY A 166 -1.44 18.17 11.77
C GLY A 166 -2.16 17.07 10.98
N GLN A 167 -1.42 16.08 10.47
CA GLN A 167 -2.02 14.98 9.72
C GLN A 167 -2.94 14.10 10.59
N ILE A 168 -2.57 13.87 11.86
CA ILE A 168 -3.44 13.15 12.81
C ILE A 168 -4.75 13.92 13.06
N GLN A 169 -4.69 15.25 13.21
CA GLN A 169 -5.89 16.08 13.35
C GLN A 169 -6.77 16.04 12.09
N SER A 170 -6.17 16.13 10.91
CA SER A 170 -6.87 16.00 9.63
C SER A 170 -7.51 14.62 9.45
N MET A 171 -6.83 13.57 9.91
CA MET A 171 -7.35 12.20 9.94
C MET A 171 -8.60 12.09 10.83
N TYR A 172 -8.56 12.65 12.04
CA TYR A 172 -9.73 12.67 12.94
C TYR A 172 -10.89 13.45 12.32
N TYR A 173 -10.61 14.65 11.82
CA TYR A 173 -11.62 15.48 11.15
C TYR A 173 -12.28 14.72 9.99
N PHE A 174 -11.48 14.13 9.10
CA PHE A 174 -12.01 13.40 7.95
C PHE A 174 -12.87 12.22 8.41
N TYR A 175 -12.40 11.45 9.39
CA TYR A 175 -13.17 10.34 9.94
C TYR A 175 -14.50 10.78 10.58
N ASP A 176 -14.51 11.90 11.31
CA ASP A 176 -15.74 12.45 11.86
C ASP A 176 -16.74 12.86 10.78
N GLN A 177 -16.27 13.44 9.67
CA GLN A 177 -17.13 13.73 8.50
C GLN A 177 -17.70 12.46 7.87
N LEU A 178 -16.90 11.38 7.80
CA LEU A 178 -17.38 10.11 7.25
C LEU A 178 -18.45 9.48 8.15
N LYS A 179 -18.30 9.51 9.47
CA LYS A 179 -19.30 8.98 10.42
C LYS A 179 -20.66 9.69 10.33
N GLN A 180 -20.67 10.96 9.93
CA GLN A 180 -21.92 11.72 9.75
C GLN A 180 -22.67 11.30 8.47
N LYS A 181 -21.96 10.76 7.48
CA LYS A 181 -22.51 10.43 6.16
C LYS A 181 -22.76 8.94 5.95
N TYR A 182 -21.98 8.08 6.59
CA TYR A 182 -21.98 6.65 6.35
C TYR A 182 -22.16 5.89 7.68
N PRO A 183 -22.92 4.78 7.68
CA PRO A 183 -23.06 3.90 8.84
C PRO A 183 -21.77 3.09 9.01
N ILE A 184 -20.73 3.73 9.57
CA ILE A 184 -19.46 3.08 9.85
C ILE A 184 -19.63 2.22 11.10
N ASP A 185 -19.71 0.91 10.90
CA ASP A 185 -19.68 -0.11 11.95
C ASP A 185 -18.25 -0.63 12.18
N LYS A 186 -18.10 -1.62 13.06
CA LYS A 186 -16.81 -2.21 13.49
C LYS A 186 -16.09 -3.03 12.38
N ASN A 187 -16.22 -2.62 11.11
CA ASN A 187 -15.77 -3.38 9.94
C ASN A 187 -14.86 -2.56 9.00
N LEU A 188 -14.22 -1.49 9.48
CA LEU A 188 -13.28 -0.74 8.66
C LEU A 188 -11.97 -1.49 8.45
N ILE A 189 -11.55 -1.55 7.19
CA ILE A 189 -10.20 -1.96 6.81
C ILE A 189 -9.36 -0.69 6.66
N ILE A 190 -8.24 -0.61 7.38
CA ILE A 190 -7.37 0.57 7.36
C ILE A 190 -6.11 0.26 6.57
N ILE A 191 -5.77 1.11 5.60
CA ILE A 191 -4.68 0.83 4.66
C ILE A 191 -3.76 2.04 4.53
N GLY A 192 -2.45 1.81 4.41
CA GLY A 192 -1.53 2.88 4.02
C GLY A 192 -0.10 2.41 3.74
N HIS A 193 0.65 3.24 3.01
CA HIS A 193 2.06 3.02 2.68
C HIS A 193 2.96 4.10 3.31
N SER A 194 4.17 3.74 3.77
CA SER A 194 5.14 4.68 4.38
C SER A 194 4.44 5.49 5.49
N LEU A 195 4.39 6.83 5.39
CA LEU A 195 3.69 7.71 6.32
C LEU A 195 2.19 7.38 6.43
N GLY A 196 1.54 7.04 5.33
CA GLY A 196 0.14 6.59 5.33
C GLY A 196 -0.05 5.31 6.14
N GLY A 197 0.95 4.42 6.13
CA GLY A 197 0.94 3.20 6.96
C GLY A 197 1.11 3.50 8.45
N TYR A 198 1.89 4.53 8.80
CA TYR A 198 1.93 5.05 10.17
C TYR A 198 0.58 5.63 10.60
N LEU A 199 -0.06 6.42 9.74
CA LEU A 199 -1.39 6.96 10.01
C LEU A 199 -2.44 5.84 10.16
N ALA A 200 -2.34 4.77 9.36
CA ALA A 200 -3.20 3.60 9.49
C ALA A 200 -3.07 2.95 10.89
N GLN A 201 -1.84 2.79 11.38
CA GLN A 201 -1.57 2.29 12.72
C GLN A 201 -2.08 3.25 13.80
N ALA A 202 -1.86 4.56 13.64
CA ALA A 202 -2.31 5.58 14.57
C ALA A 202 -3.84 5.65 14.64
N PHE A 203 -4.51 5.50 13.50
CA PHE A 203 -5.97 5.41 13.42
C PHE A 203 -6.49 4.23 14.22
N ALA A 204 -5.94 3.03 14.00
CA ALA A 204 -6.35 1.82 14.72
C ALA A 204 -6.14 1.93 16.23
N ARG A 205 -5.14 2.71 16.67
CA ARG A 205 -4.93 3.04 18.08
C ARG A 205 -6.02 3.95 18.63
N SER A 206 -6.41 4.96 17.87
CA SER A 206 -7.35 5.99 18.32
C SER A 206 -8.81 5.56 18.22
N PHE A 207 -9.14 4.69 17.27
CA PHE A 207 -10.48 4.20 17.03
C PHE A 207 -10.51 2.67 16.93
N PRO A 208 -10.03 1.94 17.96
CA PRO A 208 -9.91 0.49 17.91
C PRO A 208 -11.24 -0.16 17.51
N ASN A 209 -12.34 0.26 18.15
CA ASN A 209 -13.67 -0.32 17.94
C ASN A 209 -14.21 -0.17 16.52
N ALA A 210 -13.66 0.72 15.68
CA ALA A 210 -14.08 0.88 14.30
C ALA A 210 -13.32 -0.05 13.34
N VAL A 211 -12.16 -0.56 13.76
CA VAL A 211 -11.21 -1.26 12.91
C VAL A 211 -11.43 -2.76 12.96
N LYS A 212 -11.43 -3.39 11.79
CA LYS A 212 -11.40 -4.85 11.65
C LYS A 212 -9.98 -5.34 11.40
N GLU A 213 -9.32 -4.72 10.42
CA GLU A 213 -8.00 -5.12 9.94
C GLU A 213 -7.17 -3.90 9.56
N VAL A 214 -5.85 -4.02 9.70
CA VAL A 214 -4.90 -2.99 9.26
C VAL A 214 -3.86 -3.59 8.33
N TYR A 215 -3.65 -2.91 7.20
CA TYR A 215 -2.67 -3.25 6.19
C TYR A 215 -1.70 -2.10 6.00
N ALA A 216 -0.50 -2.25 6.58
CA ALA A 216 0.54 -1.25 6.46
C ALA A 216 1.67 -1.76 5.55
N PHE A 217 1.99 -0.97 4.54
CA PHE A 217 3.01 -1.28 3.54
C PHE A 217 4.25 -0.43 3.81
N GLN A 218 5.37 -1.09 4.11
CA GLN A 218 6.67 -0.42 4.35
C GLN A 218 6.59 0.73 5.38
N ALA A 219 5.72 0.60 6.40
CA ALA A 219 5.47 1.63 7.38
C ALA A 219 6.53 1.68 8.51
N PRO A 220 6.75 2.84 9.15
CA PRO A 220 7.73 3.00 10.22
C PRO A 220 7.36 2.29 11.54
N GLY A 221 6.09 1.90 11.76
CA GLY A 221 5.67 1.21 12.99
C GLY A 221 5.35 2.14 14.16
N LEU A 222 4.55 1.66 15.13
CA LEU A 222 4.27 2.31 16.42
C LEU A 222 4.91 1.51 17.57
N LYS A 223 5.35 2.16 18.67
CA LYS A 223 6.15 1.52 19.76
C LYS A 223 5.37 0.54 20.64
N GLN A 224 4.10 0.26 20.37
CA GLN A 224 3.23 -0.39 21.34
C GLN A 224 2.43 -1.56 20.75
N ASN A 225 2.16 -2.53 21.62
CA ASN A 225 1.47 -3.77 21.31
C ASN A 225 -0.02 -3.50 21.01
N PHE A 226 -0.44 -3.82 19.79
CA PHE A 226 -1.86 -3.92 19.41
C PHE A 226 -2.32 -5.35 19.67
N GLN A 227 -3.11 -5.58 20.71
CA GLN A 227 -3.56 -6.94 21.06
C GLN A 227 -4.97 -7.28 20.54
N ALA A 228 -5.73 -6.29 20.05
CA ALA A 228 -7.16 -6.47 19.79
C ALA A 228 -7.57 -6.78 18.33
N TYR A 229 -6.70 -6.59 17.33
CA TYR A 229 -7.08 -6.67 15.90
C TYR A 229 -6.05 -7.40 15.03
N SER A 230 -6.52 -7.99 13.92
CA SER A 230 -5.65 -8.62 12.92
C SER A 230 -4.84 -7.54 12.20
N TYR A 231 -3.55 -7.51 12.51
CA TYR A 231 -2.64 -6.48 12.04
C TYR A 231 -1.57 -7.10 11.13
N LYS A 232 -1.62 -6.79 9.83
CA LYS A 232 -0.74 -7.35 8.80
C LYS A 232 0.21 -6.29 8.26
N ASN A 233 1.50 -6.59 8.37
CA ASN A 233 2.58 -5.72 7.90
C ASN A 233 3.22 -6.32 6.66
N PHE A 234 3.12 -5.61 5.54
CA PHE A 234 3.71 -6.03 4.28
C PHE A 234 5.00 -5.28 4.00
N HIS A 235 6.06 -6.05 3.78
CA HIS A 235 7.39 -5.55 3.53
C HIS A 235 7.90 -6.08 2.19
N ILE A 236 8.37 -5.16 1.34
CA ILE A 236 9.02 -5.49 0.08
C ILE A 236 10.51 -5.65 0.36
N ASN A 237 11.02 -6.85 0.08
CA ASN A 237 12.43 -7.18 0.14
C ASN A 237 13.08 -6.88 -1.22
N THR A 238 14.10 -6.03 -1.17
CA THR A 238 14.78 -5.45 -2.30
C THR A 238 16.23 -5.95 -2.36
N THR A 239 16.44 -7.24 -2.56
CA THR A 239 17.80 -7.78 -2.66
C THR A 239 17.97 -8.66 -3.88
N HIS A 240 19.08 -8.52 -4.60
CA HIS A 240 19.50 -9.41 -5.69
C HIS A 240 20.18 -10.70 -5.17
N ASN A 241 20.33 -10.88 -3.85
CA ASN A 241 21.08 -12.00 -3.28
C ASN A 241 20.50 -12.45 -1.92
N LEU A 242 20.21 -13.75 -1.79
CA LEU A 242 19.46 -14.38 -0.67
C LEU A 242 20.30 -14.73 0.57
N ASN A 243 21.58 -14.34 0.62
CA ASN A 243 22.48 -14.84 1.67
C ASN A 243 22.26 -14.14 3.02
N PHE A 244 21.45 -14.77 3.90
CA PHE A 244 21.00 -14.38 5.27
C PHE A 244 22.08 -13.90 6.28
N LYS A 245 23.38 -14.02 5.96
CA LYS A 245 24.50 -13.78 6.91
C LYS A 245 25.37 -12.55 6.64
N THR A 246 25.38 -11.96 5.44
CA THR A 246 26.30 -10.83 5.09
C THR A 246 25.62 -9.47 4.93
N TYR A 247 24.40 -9.32 5.47
CA TYR A 247 23.58 -8.13 5.24
C TYR A 247 24.17 -6.84 5.79
N LYS A 248 24.26 -5.84 4.92
CA LYS A 248 24.12 -4.44 5.32
C LYS A 248 22.68 -3.98 5.09
N TRP A 249 21.81 -4.33 6.03
CA TRP A 249 20.36 -4.05 6.13
C TRP A 249 19.96 -2.56 6.31
N TRP A 250 20.91 -1.63 6.23
CA TRP A 250 20.99 -0.55 7.22
C TRP A 250 20.15 0.72 7.02
N ASN A 251 19.41 0.91 5.92
CA ASN A 251 18.70 2.20 5.75
C ASN A 251 17.16 2.11 5.82
N PHE A 252 16.52 1.07 5.28
CA PHE A 252 15.04 0.97 5.26
C PHE A 252 14.47 0.07 6.35
N ASN A 253 15.20 -0.97 6.77
CA ASN A 253 14.83 -1.76 7.94
C ASN A 253 15.17 -1.05 9.25
N PHE A 254 15.98 0.01 9.25
CA PHE A 254 16.30 0.77 10.46
C PHE A 254 15.03 1.38 11.07
N VAL A 255 14.20 2.00 10.24
CA VAL A 255 12.92 2.57 10.66
C VAL A 255 11.97 1.48 11.20
N GLN A 256 11.96 0.29 10.60
CA GLN A 256 11.09 -0.83 10.99
C GLN A 256 11.59 -1.63 12.21
N LYS A 257 12.91 -1.67 12.44
CA LYS A 257 13.58 -2.37 13.55
C LYS A 257 13.57 -1.56 14.85
N LEU A 258 13.37 -0.24 14.77
CA LEU A 258 13.22 0.65 15.92
C LEU A 258 11.92 0.43 16.74
N TYR A 259 11.04 -0.47 16.29
CA TYR A 259 9.71 -0.68 16.87
C TYR A 259 9.37 -2.18 16.98
N HIS A 260 8.92 -2.63 18.14
CA HIS A 260 8.48 -4.02 18.37
C HIS A 260 7.21 -4.33 17.56
N LYS A 261 7.25 -5.35 16.71
CA LYS A 261 6.12 -5.79 15.88
C LYS A 261 5.38 -6.97 16.55
N ASN A 262 4.12 -6.76 16.93
CA ASN A 262 3.16 -7.84 17.20
C ASN A 262 2.36 -8.21 15.94
N SER A 263 3.01 -8.29 14.77
CA SER A 263 2.34 -8.42 13.46
C SER A 263 2.84 -9.63 12.67
N GLN A 264 1.98 -10.24 11.85
CA GLN A 264 2.43 -11.19 10.85
C GLN A 264 3.23 -10.44 9.75
N GLU A 265 4.55 -10.59 9.78
CA GLU A 265 5.43 -10.00 8.78
C GLU A 265 5.44 -10.82 7.49
N ILE A 266 5.22 -10.16 6.35
CA ILE A 266 5.24 -10.78 5.04
C ILE A 266 6.32 -10.08 4.20
N LEU A 267 7.27 -10.87 3.71
CA LEU A 267 8.42 -10.44 2.93
C LEU A 267 8.27 -10.89 1.47
N LEU A 268 8.30 -9.94 0.55
CA LEU A 268 8.25 -10.19 -0.90
C LEU A 268 9.61 -9.92 -1.54
N HIS A 269 10.31 -10.94 -2.03
CA HIS A 269 11.51 -10.73 -2.84
C HIS A 269 11.12 -10.43 -4.29
N THR A 270 11.27 -9.18 -4.69
CA THR A 270 10.88 -8.67 -6.02
C THR A 270 12.05 -8.50 -6.97
N GLY A 271 13.29 -8.73 -6.52
CA GLY A 271 14.50 -8.54 -7.32
C GLY A 271 14.73 -7.09 -7.74
N ASN A 272 14.14 -6.13 -7.03
CA ASN A 272 14.22 -4.71 -7.35
C ASN A 272 14.67 -3.94 -6.12
N VAL A 273 15.56 -2.96 -6.29
CA VAL A 273 16.02 -2.07 -5.20
C VAL A 273 14.94 -1.08 -4.74
N LYS A 274 13.90 -0.86 -5.54
CA LYS A 274 12.80 0.06 -5.24
C LYS A 274 11.88 -0.50 -4.14
N HIS A 275 11.71 0.26 -3.07
CA HIS A 275 10.93 -0.09 -1.88
C HIS A 275 9.44 0.30 -1.94
N HIS A 276 8.86 0.46 -3.13
CA HIS A 276 7.56 1.10 -3.31
C HIS A 276 6.44 0.07 -3.65
N PRO A 277 5.19 0.21 -3.13
CA PRO A 277 4.07 -0.72 -3.36
C PRO A 277 3.75 -1.00 -4.83
N SER A 278 4.01 -0.04 -5.72
CA SER A 278 3.82 -0.26 -7.17
C SER A 278 4.65 -1.44 -7.68
N VAL A 279 5.85 -1.68 -7.15
CA VAL A 279 6.70 -2.83 -7.50
C VAL A 279 6.00 -4.15 -7.12
N CYS A 280 5.41 -4.17 -5.92
CA CYS A 280 4.61 -5.30 -5.44
C CYS A 280 3.43 -5.59 -6.38
N ILE A 281 2.71 -4.54 -6.80
CA ILE A 281 1.57 -4.65 -7.72
C ILE A 281 1.99 -5.32 -9.03
N TYR A 282 3.01 -4.80 -9.71
CA TYR A 282 3.41 -5.35 -11.03
C TYR A 282 3.96 -6.77 -10.92
N LYS A 283 4.74 -7.08 -9.89
CA LYS A 283 5.30 -8.43 -9.69
C LYS A 283 4.23 -9.45 -9.32
N LEU A 284 3.27 -9.09 -8.46
CA LEU A 284 2.15 -9.98 -8.15
C LEU A 284 1.20 -10.13 -9.35
N HIS A 285 1.03 -9.07 -10.16
CA HIS A 285 0.27 -9.17 -11.40
C HIS A 285 0.89 -10.19 -12.36
N GLU A 286 2.21 -10.15 -12.53
CA GLU A 286 2.96 -11.12 -13.33
C GLU A 286 2.87 -12.54 -12.76
N LEU A 287 3.01 -12.70 -11.44
CA LEU A 287 2.79 -13.97 -10.74
C LEU A 287 1.42 -14.58 -11.07
N PHE A 288 0.34 -13.81 -10.92
CA PHE A 288 -1.01 -14.32 -11.16
C PHE A 288 -1.25 -14.69 -12.62
N ARG A 289 -0.64 -13.98 -13.57
CA ARG A 289 -0.68 -14.32 -14.98
C ARG A 289 0.04 -15.63 -15.29
N ILE A 290 1.14 -15.91 -14.61
CA ILE A 290 1.87 -17.19 -14.78
C ILE A 290 1.10 -18.35 -14.12
N LEU A 291 0.51 -18.12 -12.95
CA LEU A 291 -0.25 -19.17 -12.23
C LEU A 291 -1.61 -19.47 -12.87
N ASN A 292 -2.24 -18.47 -13.51
CA ASN A 292 -3.51 -18.59 -14.22
C ASN A 292 -3.34 -17.98 -15.64
N PRO A 293 -2.73 -18.72 -16.57
CA PRO A 293 -2.40 -18.24 -17.91
C PRO A 293 -3.63 -17.90 -18.77
#